data_AF-A0A7W0WZ09-F1
#
_entry.id   AF-A0A7W0WZ09-F1
#
_cell.length_a   1.000
_cell.length_b   1.000
_cell.length_c   1.000
_cell.angle_alpha   90.00
_cell.angle_beta   90.00
_cell.angle_gamma   90.00
#
_symmetry.space_group_name_H-M   'P 1'
#
loop_
_entity.id
_entity.type
_entity.pdbx_description
1 polymer ?
#
loop_
_entity_poly.entity_id
_entity_poly.type
_entity_poly.pdbx_seq_one_letter_code
_entity_poly.pdbx_strand_id
1 'polypeptide(L)'
;MIASAEKFLIRVLPPPVVKRLQDLKAKLPLRLPQAPPIAVMYVNDGETRSYVGMNNFYSFLLSTEATDATAVLQFFSPSGARVLTHRLALDHFGATAVDVADLFARRGVDSPHGIAALQITPRYPRRFAYRELGRVHSQFFVFYEGSGSVGQVHPLSQIGPHNTWGEAFESSQVITTRGLVALEALQYNPSLESRRVEHRLVDATSRTIVAAH
;
A
#
# COMPACT_ATOMS: atom_id res chain seq x y z
N MET A 1 5.33 8.52 -23.01
CA MET A 1 5.93 8.25 -24.36
C MET A 1 5.37 6.99 -25.04
N ILE A 2 5.26 5.83 -24.39
CA ILE A 2 4.80 4.57 -25.04
C ILE A 2 3.35 4.66 -25.60
N ALA A 3 2.43 5.31 -24.88
CA ALA A 3 1.03 5.44 -25.31
C ALA A 3 0.85 6.29 -26.59
N SER A 4 1.76 7.21 -26.86
CA SER A 4 1.72 8.08 -28.04
C SER A 4 2.22 7.36 -29.30
N ALA A 5 3.25 6.53 -29.16
CA ALA A 5 3.77 5.70 -30.25
C ALA A 5 2.79 4.59 -30.66
N GLU A 6 2.08 4.01 -29.69
CA GLU A 6 1.08 2.97 -29.95
C GLU A 6 -0.13 3.51 -30.74
N LYS A 7 -0.63 4.70 -30.37
CA LYS A 7 -1.72 5.37 -31.12
C LYS A 7 -1.33 5.72 -32.55
N PHE A 8 -0.06 6.06 -32.77
CA PHE A 8 0.46 6.32 -34.11
C PHE A 8 0.55 5.04 -34.94
N LEU A 9 1.15 3.97 -34.39
CA LEU A 9 1.28 2.67 -35.08
C LEU A 9 -0.08 2.06 -35.48
N ILE A 10 -1.11 2.19 -34.64
CA ILE A 10 -2.48 1.73 -34.94
C ILE A 10 -3.08 2.47 -36.15
N ARG A 11 -2.71 3.74 -36.38
CA ARG A 11 -3.22 4.54 -37.49
C ARG A 11 -2.52 4.26 -38.83
N VAL A 12 -1.29 3.76 -38.80
CA VAL A 12 -0.44 3.61 -39.99
C VAL A 12 -0.37 2.15 -40.47
N LEU A 13 -0.61 1.18 -39.59
CA LEU A 13 -0.50 -0.23 -39.93
C LEU A 13 -1.81 -0.81 -40.50
N PRO A 14 -1.72 -1.75 -41.47
CA PRO A 14 -2.90 -2.46 -41.99
C PRO A 14 -3.67 -3.19 -40.89
N PRO A 15 -5.01 -3.26 -40.94
CA PRO A 15 -5.85 -3.91 -39.92
C PRO A 15 -5.43 -5.35 -39.53
N PRO A 16 -4.98 -6.23 -40.45
CA PRO A 16 -4.49 -7.56 -40.10
C PRO A 16 -3.22 -7.53 -39.24
N VAL A 17 -2.36 -6.54 -39.45
CA VAL A 17 -1.11 -6.34 -38.69
C VAL A 17 -1.43 -5.78 -37.31
N VAL A 18 -2.36 -4.82 -37.22
CA VAL A 18 -2.87 -4.30 -35.94
C VAL A 18 -3.50 -5.43 -35.11
N LYS A 19 -4.34 -6.28 -35.73
CA LYS A 19 -4.95 -7.43 -35.06
C LYS A 19 -3.90 -8.42 -34.57
N ARG A 20 -2.91 -8.78 -35.40
CA ARG A 20 -1.80 -9.66 -34.98
C ARG A 20 -0.95 -9.04 -33.86
N LEU A 21 -0.72 -7.73 -33.89
CA LEU A 21 -0.02 -7.03 -32.81
C LEU A 21 -0.83 -7.01 -31.52
N GLN A 22 -2.15 -6.81 -31.59
CA GLN A 22 -3.06 -6.90 -30.45
C GLN A 22 -3.11 -8.32 -29.89
N ASP A 23 -3.20 -9.34 -30.75
CA ASP A 23 -3.17 -10.76 -30.36
C ASP A 23 -1.82 -11.14 -29.74
N LEU A 24 -0.71 -10.65 -30.31
CA LEU A 24 0.63 -10.85 -29.75
C LEU A 24 0.79 -10.12 -28.42
N LYS A 25 0.26 -8.90 -28.29
CA LYS A 25 0.23 -8.11 -27.05
C LYS A 25 -0.63 -8.77 -25.97
N ALA A 26 -1.72 -9.42 -26.35
CA ALA A 26 -2.56 -10.21 -25.45
C ALA A 26 -1.88 -11.52 -25.02
N LYS A 27 -1.03 -12.10 -25.89
CA LYS A 27 -0.25 -13.33 -25.63
C LYS A 27 1.08 -13.07 -24.91
N LEU A 28 1.67 -11.90 -25.08
CA LEU A 28 2.89 -11.47 -24.39
C LEU A 28 2.53 -11.03 -22.97
N PRO A 29 3.19 -11.57 -21.92
CA PRO A 29 3.00 -11.10 -20.56
C PRO A 29 3.67 -9.72 -20.45
N LEU A 30 2.98 -8.67 -20.92
CA LEU A 30 3.60 -7.34 -20.98
C LEU A 30 3.92 -6.80 -19.58
N ARG A 31 3.19 -7.26 -18.54
CA ARG A 31 3.40 -6.91 -17.13
C ARG A 31 2.84 -8.00 -16.21
N LEU A 32 3.58 -8.33 -15.15
CA LEU A 32 3.06 -8.99 -13.96
C LEU A 32 1.84 -8.21 -13.46
N PRO A 33 0.64 -8.80 -13.40
CA PRO A 33 -0.53 -8.13 -12.87
C PRO A 33 -0.29 -7.82 -11.39
N GLN A 34 -0.16 -6.55 -11.04
CA GLN A 34 0.01 -6.11 -9.65
C GLN A 34 -1.33 -5.64 -9.10
N ALA A 35 -1.61 -6.00 -7.86
CA ALA A 35 -2.70 -5.41 -7.11
C ALA A 35 -2.43 -3.93 -6.80
N PRO A 36 -3.48 -3.15 -6.48
CA PRO A 36 -3.30 -1.82 -5.91
C PRO A 36 -2.33 -1.87 -4.71
N PRO A 37 -1.56 -0.79 -4.49
CA PRO A 37 -0.65 -0.73 -3.35
C PRO A 37 -1.44 -0.88 -2.06
N ILE A 38 -0.86 -1.63 -1.12
CA ILE A 38 -1.38 -1.68 0.25
C ILE A 38 -1.01 -0.35 0.90
N ALA A 39 -1.92 0.20 1.71
CA ALA A 39 -1.71 1.41 2.45
C ALA A 39 -1.80 1.13 3.94
N VAL A 40 -0.81 1.60 4.69
CA VAL A 40 -0.75 1.45 6.15
C VAL A 40 -0.34 2.78 6.76
N MET A 41 -0.89 3.10 7.93
CA MET A 41 -0.57 4.31 8.66
C MET A 41 0.85 4.30 9.20
N TYR A 42 1.52 5.45 9.22
CA TYR A 42 2.72 5.67 10.02
C TYR A 42 2.49 6.82 11.02
N VAL A 43 3.18 6.75 12.16
CA VAL A 43 3.21 7.74 13.23
C VAL A 43 4.67 7.95 13.68
N ASN A 44 5.09 9.21 13.68
CA ASN A 44 6.41 9.78 13.99
C ASN A 44 6.25 11.14 14.69
N ASP A 45 5.52 11.18 15.80
CA ASP A 45 5.14 12.40 16.53
C ASP A 45 6.14 12.80 17.63
N GLY A 46 7.29 12.13 17.70
CA GLY A 46 8.32 12.33 18.71
C GLY A 46 8.20 11.40 19.92
N GLU A 47 7.02 10.82 20.14
CA GLU A 47 6.79 9.78 21.17
C GLU A 47 6.70 8.39 20.56
N THR A 48 6.13 8.30 19.36
CA THR A 48 5.98 7.09 18.56
C THR A 48 6.89 7.13 17.35
N ARG A 49 7.49 5.98 17.00
CA ARG A 49 8.33 5.79 15.83
C ARG A 49 7.81 4.62 15.01
N SER A 50 7.76 4.80 13.69
CA SER A 50 7.28 3.77 12.77
C SER A 50 8.41 3.10 11.98
N TYR A 51 8.30 1.78 11.81
CA TYR A 51 9.16 0.97 10.96
C TYR A 51 8.33 0.26 9.89
N VAL A 52 8.63 0.51 8.62
CA VAL A 52 7.98 -0.17 7.49
C VAL A 52 8.78 -1.42 7.13
N GLY A 53 8.32 -2.57 7.60
CA GLY A 53 8.91 -3.88 7.32
C GLY A 53 8.38 -4.47 6.02
N MET A 54 9.30 -4.85 5.13
CA MET A 54 8.98 -5.44 3.82
C MET A 54 9.89 -6.63 3.52
N ASN A 55 9.42 -7.54 2.68
CA ASN A 55 10.16 -8.73 2.31
C ASN A 55 9.91 -9.13 0.86
N ASN A 56 10.82 -9.94 0.33
CA ASN A 56 10.77 -10.45 -1.04
C ASN A 56 10.65 -11.99 -1.04
N PHE A 57 9.54 -12.47 -0.47
CA PHE A 57 9.15 -13.88 -0.55
C PHE A 57 8.06 -14.04 -1.63
N TYR A 58 8.48 -14.22 -2.89
CA TYR A 58 7.57 -14.43 -4.04
C TYR A 58 6.88 -15.79 -4.01
N SER A 59 5.96 -16.00 -3.06
CA SER A 59 5.14 -17.21 -2.93
C SER A 59 5.93 -18.52 -2.73
N PHE A 60 5.35 -19.47 -2.00
CA PHE A 60 5.93 -20.82 -1.92
C PHE A 60 5.95 -21.54 -3.29
N LEU A 61 5.14 -21.05 -4.24
CA LEU A 61 4.94 -21.67 -5.56
C LEU A 61 6.09 -21.42 -6.55
N LEU A 62 6.99 -20.47 -6.29
CA LEU A 62 8.16 -20.18 -7.15
C LEU A 62 9.48 -20.26 -6.37
N SER A 63 9.59 -21.19 -5.42
CA SER A 63 10.76 -21.34 -4.56
C SER A 63 12.08 -21.65 -5.29
N THR A 64 12.02 -22.10 -6.55
CA THR A 64 13.18 -22.41 -7.39
C THR A 64 13.66 -21.24 -8.25
N GLU A 65 12.90 -20.15 -8.33
CA GLU A 65 13.18 -19.00 -9.20
C GLU A 65 13.68 -17.81 -8.38
N ALA A 66 15.00 -17.69 -8.27
CA ALA A 66 15.62 -16.54 -7.62
C ALA A 66 15.34 -15.23 -8.40
N THR A 67 14.87 -14.22 -7.68
CA THR A 67 14.49 -12.93 -8.25
C THR A 67 14.62 -11.81 -7.23
N ASP A 68 15.51 -10.86 -7.53
CA ASP A 68 15.55 -9.60 -6.79
C ASP A 68 14.31 -8.77 -7.13
N ALA A 69 13.96 -7.85 -6.24
CA ALA A 69 12.85 -6.93 -6.43
C ALA A 69 13.24 -5.49 -6.12
N THR A 70 12.46 -4.56 -6.63
CA THR A 70 12.52 -3.16 -6.26
C THR A 70 11.27 -2.84 -5.45
N ALA A 71 11.47 -2.33 -4.23
CA ALA A 71 10.42 -1.76 -3.42
C ALA A 71 10.34 -0.25 -3.67
N VAL A 72 9.13 0.24 -3.94
CA VAL A 72 8.81 1.66 -4.05
C VAL A 72 7.87 2.00 -2.90
N LEU A 73 8.43 2.66 -1.89
CA LEU A 73 7.70 3.14 -0.72
C LEU A 73 7.33 4.61 -0.93
N GLN A 74 6.05 4.92 -0.84
CA GLN A 74 5.52 6.27 -0.98
C GLN A 74 4.89 6.70 0.33
N PHE A 75 5.20 7.90 0.77
CA PHE A 75 4.61 8.49 1.97
C PHE A 75 3.73 9.66 1.59
N PHE A 76 2.58 9.75 2.26
CA PHE A 76 1.59 10.78 2.08
C PHE A 76 1.32 11.45 3.43
N SER A 77 1.15 12.76 3.41
CA SER A 77 0.70 13.55 4.56
C SER A 77 -0.78 13.28 4.85
N PRO A 78 -1.32 13.81 5.96
CA PRO A 78 -2.74 13.70 6.30
C PRO A 78 -3.66 14.32 5.24
N SER A 79 -3.19 15.34 4.52
CA SER A 79 -3.92 15.96 3.42
C SER A 79 -3.94 15.13 2.12
N GLY A 80 -3.28 13.95 2.12
CA GLY A 80 -3.11 13.12 0.93
C GLY A 80 -2.02 13.60 -0.02
N ALA A 81 -1.28 14.67 0.32
CA ALA A 81 -0.15 15.12 -0.48
C ALA A 81 1.02 14.15 -0.33
N ARG A 82 1.66 13.75 -1.43
CA ARG A 82 2.84 12.88 -1.38
C ARG A 82 4.04 13.66 -0.86
N VAL A 83 4.60 13.24 0.26
CA VAL A 83 5.74 13.91 0.92
C VAL A 83 7.08 13.28 0.54
N LEU A 84 7.11 11.97 0.29
CA LEU A 84 8.35 11.27 -0.04
C LEU A 84 8.11 10.06 -0.94
N THR A 85 9.08 9.77 -1.81
CA THR A 85 9.20 8.48 -2.49
C THR A 85 10.58 7.92 -2.23
N HIS A 86 10.64 6.74 -1.64
CA HIS A 86 11.85 6.01 -1.35
C HIS A 86 11.87 4.71 -2.17
N ARG A 87 13.03 4.41 -2.75
CA ARG A 87 13.23 3.19 -3.54
C ARG A 87 14.39 2.42 -2.95
N LEU A 88 14.22 1.11 -2.83
CA LEU A 88 15.26 0.20 -2.37
C LEU A 88 15.21 -1.10 -3.15
N ALA A 89 16.36 -1.76 -3.25
CA ALA A 89 16.44 -3.13 -3.73
C ALA A 89 16.10 -4.09 -2.59
N LEU A 90 15.45 -5.20 -2.94
CA LEU A 90 15.19 -6.33 -2.06
C LEU A 90 15.76 -7.57 -2.71
N ASP A 91 16.74 -8.19 -2.05
CA ASP A 91 17.31 -9.44 -2.53
C ASP A 91 16.28 -10.56 -2.48
N HIS A 92 16.47 -11.62 -3.25
CA HIS A 92 15.63 -12.80 -3.18
C HIS A 92 15.61 -13.39 -1.75
N PHE A 93 14.43 -13.64 -1.19
CA PHE A 93 14.23 -14.03 0.21
C PHE A 93 14.80 -13.05 1.25
N GLY A 94 15.11 -11.83 0.82
CA GLY A 94 15.52 -10.75 1.69
C GLY A 94 14.33 -10.13 2.44
N ALA A 95 14.61 -9.62 3.63
CA ALA A 95 13.71 -8.77 4.40
C ALA A 95 14.48 -7.53 4.88
N THR A 96 13.77 -6.42 4.98
CA THR A 96 14.34 -5.17 5.49
C THR A 96 13.25 -4.31 6.12
N ALA A 97 13.67 -3.36 6.96
CA ALA A 97 12.79 -2.40 7.59
C ALA A 97 13.31 -0.99 7.34
N VAL A 98 12.39 -0.09 6.97
CA VAL A 98 12.67 1.33 6.85
C VAL A 98 12.17 2.01 8.11
N ASP A 99 13.10 2.54 8.90
CA ASP A 99 12.76 3.50 9.95
C ASP A 99 12.34 4.83 9.31
N VAL A 100 11.08 5.18 9.53
CA VAL A 100 10.48 6.34 8.87
C VAL A 100 11.05 7.64 9.44
N ALA A 101 11.34 7.71 10.74
CA ALA A 101 11.84 8.92 11.38
C ALA A 101 13.25 9.28 10.87
N ASP A 102 14.15 8.30 10.86
CA ASP A 102 15.50 8.46 10.31
C ASP A 102 15.49 8.75 8.80
N LEU A 103 14.62 8.09 8.03
CA LEU A 103 14.44 8.40 6.62
C LEU A 103 13.97 9.85 6.41
N PHE A 104 13.00 10.32 7.19
CA PHE A 104 12.45 11.67 7.07
C PHE A 104 13.47 12.73 7.47
N ALA A 105 14.21 12.52 8.56
CA ALA A 105 15.30 13.38 9.00
C ALA A 105 16.37 13.55 7.91
N ARG A 106 16.84 12.44 7.31
CA ARG A 106 17.81 12.49 6.20
C ARG A 106 17.28 13.18 4.94
N ARG A 107 15.97 13.26 4.76
CA ARG A 107 15.31 13.83 3.58
C ARG A 107 14.73 15.21 3.83
N GLY A 108 14.85 15.77 5.03
CA GLY A 108 14.26 17.04 5.41
C GLY A 108 12.74 17.05 5.30
N VAL A 109 12.09 15.91 5.59
CA VAL A 109 10.63 15.78 5.55
C VAL A 109 10.09 15.96 6.96
N ASP A 110 9.16 16.88 7.14
CA ASP A 110 8.42 17.08 8.38
C ASP A 110 6.97 16.61 8.17
N SER A 111 6.64 15.45 8.74
CA SER A 111 5.29 14.89 8.70
C SER A 111 5.13 13.90 9.85
N PRO A 112 4.43 14.28 10.93
CA PRO A 112 4.36 13.49 12.16
C PRO A 112 3.54 12.22 12.00
N HIS A 113 2.70 12.11 10.98
CA HIS A 113 1.91 10.92 10.70
C HIS A 113 1.32 10.98 9.30
N GLY A 114 0.82 9.86 8.80
CA GLY A 114 0.14 9.80 7.51
C GLY A 114 0.05 8.37 6.97
N ILE A 115 0.08 8.23 5.64
CA ILE A 115 -0.03 6.93 4.97
C ILE A 115 1.28 6.57 4.29
N ALA A 116 1.74 5.34 4.52
CA ALA A 116 2.76 4.66 3.74
C ALA A 116 2.08 3.71 2.74
N ALA A 117 2.49 3.76 1.48
CA ALA A 117 2.03 2.85 0.43
C ALA A 117 3.22 2.15 -0.20
N LEU A 118 3.13 0.84 -0.39
CA LEU A 118 4.23 0.03 -0.94
C LEU A 118 3.82 -0.67 -2.23
N GLN A 119 4.72 -0.61 -3.20
CA GLN A 119 4.72 -1.50 -4.36
C GLN A 119 6.05 -2.24 -4.45
N ILE A 120 6.01 -3.57 -4.47
CA ILE A 120 7.16 -4.42 -4.76
C ILE A 120 7.01 -4.95 -6.19
N THR A 121 8.06 -4.79 -6.99
CA THR A 121 8.11 -5.25 -8.38
C THR A 121 9.36 -6.10 -8.57
N PRO A 122 9.24 -7.34 -9.07
CA PRO A 122 10.42 -8.15 -9.31
C PRO A 122 11.23 -7.53 -10.44
N ARG A 123 12.54 -7.74 -10.45
CA ARG A 123 13.47 -7.18 -11.44
C ARG A 123 13.08 -7.51 -12.87
N TYR A 124 12.49 -8.69 -13.08
CA TYR A 124 12.05 -9.17 -14.38
C TYR A 124 10.54 -9.49 -14.38
N PRO A 125 9.65 -8.48 -14.32
CA PRO A 125 8.21 -8.68 -14.13
C PRO A 125 7.50 -9.29 -15.35
N ARG A 126 8.24 -9.73 -16.36
CA ARG A 126 7.75 -10.39 -17.57
C ARG A 126 8.20 -11.85 -17.67
N ARG A 127 8.86 -12.40 -16.64
CA ARG A 127 9.22 -13.82 -16.62
C ARG A 127 7.96 -14.67 -16.77
N PHE A 128 8.07 -15.72 -17.57
CA PHE A 128 6.97 -16.64 -17.83
C PHE A 128 6.45 -17.30 -16.55
N ALA A 129 7.34 -17.58 -15.59
CA ALA A 129 7.01 -18.12 -14.27
C ALA A 129 5.93 -17.31 -13.52
N TYR A 130 5.81 -16.00 -13.78
CA TYR A 130 4.79 -15.17 -13.13
C TYR A 130 3.42 -15.20 -13.80
N ARG A 131 3.29 -15.84 -14.97
CA ARG A 131 2.04 -15.87 -15.74
C ARG A 131 0.91 -16.60 -14.98
N GLU A 132 1.27 -17.62 -14.22
CA GLU A 132 0.31 -18.49 -13.51
C GLU A 132 -0.04 -17.98 -12.11
N LEU A 133 0.69 -16.98 -11.60
CA LEU A 133 0.47 -16.44 -10.26
C LEU A 133 -0.77 -15.56 -10.13
N GLY A 134 -1.43 -15.21 -11.24
CA GLY A 134 -2.53 -14.25 -11.22
C GLY A 134 -2.07 -12.85 -10.81
N ARG A 135 -2.80 -12.23 -9.87
CA ARG A 135 -2.51 -10.87 -9.39
C ARG A 135 -1.62 -10.92 -8.15
N VAL A 136 -0.48 -10.27 -8.21
CA VAL A 136 0.50 -10.23 -7.13
C VAL A 136 0.24 -9.03 -6.21
N HIS A 137 0.11 -9.29 -4.92
CA HIS A 137 -0.04 -8.28 -3.87
C HIS A 137 1.31 -8.03 -3.20
N SER A 138 1.62 -6.75 -2.92
CA SER A 138 2.78 -6.40 -2.09
C SER A 138 2.33 -6.37 -0.64
N GLN A 139 2.78 -7.32 0.19
CA GLN A 139 2.50 -7.29 1.62
C GLN A 139 3.64 -6.60 2.36
N PHE A 140 3.28 -5.77 3.33
CA PHE A 140 4.21 -5.15 4.26
C PHE A 140 3.51 -4.84 5.59
N PHE A 141 4.32 -4.61 6.61
CA PHE A 141 3.87 -4.35 7.97
C PHE A 141 4.45 -3.03 8.44
N VAL A 142 3.69 -2.30 9.25
CA VAL A 142 4.22 -1.17 10.01
C VAL A 142 4.26 -1.56 11.46
N PHE A 143 5.45 -1.46 12.05
CA PHE A 143 5.67 -1.65 13.47
C PHE A 143 5.79 -0.29 14.12
N TYR A 144 5.24 -0.15 15.33
CA TYR A 144 5.28 1.07 16.11
C TYR A 144 6.06 0.82 17.39
N GLU A 145 6.97 1.73 17.70
CA GLU A 145 7.74 1.75 18.94
C GLU A 145 7.41 3.06 19.66
N GLY A 146 6.96 3.00 20.92
CA GLY A 146 6.59 4.18 21.69
C GLY A 146 6.44 3.87 23.18
N SER A 147 6.08 4.89 23.97
CA SER A 147 5.92 4.81 25.43
C SER A 147 4.70 3.97 25.89
N GLY A 148 3.80 3.60 24.97
CA GLY A 148 2.61 2.81 25.22
C GLY A 148 2.46 1.58 24.30
N SER A 149 1.35 0.86 24.44
CA SER A 149 0.98 -0.21 23.50
C SER A 149 0.25 0.38 22.29
N VAL A 150 0.90 0.37 21.13
CA VAL A 150 0.27 0.81 19.87
C VAL A 150 -0.33 -0.39 19.16
N GLY A 151 -1.66 -0.46 19.16
CA GLY A 151 -2.42 -1.47 18.42
C GLY A 151 -2.90 -0.89 17.09
N GLN A 152 -2.50 -1.48 15.98
CA GLN A 152 -3.07 -1.12 14.69
C GLN A 152 -4.37 -1.89 14.46
N VAL A 153 -5.48 -1.17 14.30
CA VAL A 153 -6.71 -1.74 13.76
C VAL A 153 -6.51 -2.02 12.29
N HIS A 154 -6.00 -3.22 11.99
CA HIS A 154 -5.52 -3.67 10.69
C HIS A 154 -6.55 -3.35 9.62
N PRO A 155 -6.22 -2.46 8.67
CA PRO A 155 -6.96 -2.43 7.45
C PRO A 155 -5.96 -2.92 6.40
N LEU A 156 -6.18 -4.12 5.90
CA LEU A 156 -5.85 -4.34 4.50
C LEU A 156 -6.84 -3.49 3.68
N SER A 157 -6.82 -2.15 3.84
CA SER A 157 -7.52 -1.24 2.93
C SER A 157 -6.73 -1.33 1.64
N GLN A 158 -7.16 -2.24 0.78
CA GLN A 158 -6.89 -2.10 -0.63
C GLN A 158 -7.50 -0.74 -1.00
N ILE A 159 -6.66 0.23 -1.36
CA ILE A 159 -7.17 1.46 -1.97
C ILE A 159 -7.78 0.99 -3.29
N GLY A 160 -9.12 0.95 -3.34
CA GLY A 160 -9.83 0.60 -4.56
C GLY A 160 -9.31 1.48 -5.70
N PRO A 161 -9.15 0.95 -6.93
CA PRO A 161 -8.57 1.70 -8.04
C PRO A 161 -9.32 2.98 -8.40
N HIS A 162 -10.55 3.15 -7.87
CA HIS A 162 -11.41 4.32 -8.08
C HIS A 162 -11.63 5.16 -6.81
N ASN A 163 -11.16 4.73 -5.63
CA ASN A 163 -11.39 5.39 -4.34
C ASN A 163 -12.84 5.90 -4.20
N THR A 164 -13.80 5.03 -4.53
CA THR A 164 -15.21 5.38 -4.68
C THR A 164 -15.90 5.50 -3.32
N TRP A 165 -16.69 6.56 -3.14
CA TRP A 165 -17.43 6.85 -1.91
C TRP A 165 -18.45 5.74 -1.59
N GLY A 166 -18.58 5.39 -0.31
CA GLY A 166 -19.65 4.53 0.20
C GLY A 166 -19.37 3.03 0.23
N GLU A 167 -18.16 2.57 -0.09
CA GLU A 167 -17.79 1.17 0.15
C GLU A 167 -17.75 0.88 1.66
N ALA A 168 -18.33 -0.25 2.07
CA ALA A 168 -18.40 -0.64 3.47
C ALA A 168 -16.98 -0.91 4.01
N PHE A 169 -16.61 -0.19 5.06
CA PHE A 169 -15.41 -0.47 5.84
C PHE A 169 -15.77 -1.51 6.91
N GLU A 170 -15.28 -2.74 6.72
CA GLU A 170 -15.43 -3.81 7.72
C GLU A 170 -14.07 -4.10 8.36
N SER A 171 -13.95 -3.79 9.65
CA SER A 171 -12.82 -4.19 10.49
C SER A 171 -13.31 -5.21 11.52
N SER A 172 -12.63 -6.36 11.60
CA SER A 172 -12.99 -7.48 12.46
C SER A 172 -12.03 -7.67 13.64
N GLN A 173 -11.44 -6.59 14.16
CA GLN A 173 -10.55 -6.69 15.31
C GLN A 173 -11.29 -6.63 16.65
N VAL A 174 -10.89 -7.55 17.55
CA VAL A 174 -11.27 -7.55 18.96
C VAL A 174 -10.09 -7.04 19.76
N ILE A 175 -10.27 -5.91 20.45
CA ILE A 175 -9.27 -5.34 21.35
C ILE A 175 -9.72 -5.60 22.79
N THR A 176 -8.83 -6.16 23.61
CA THR A 176 -9.09 -6.24 25.05
C THR A 176 -8.92 -4.85 25.69
N THR A 177 -9.94 -4.37 26.38
CA THR A 177 -9.91 -3.07 27.07
C THR A 177 -9.39 -3.16 28.51
N ARG A 178 -8.97 -4.35 28.95
CA ARG A 178 -8.47 -4.56 30.31
C ARG A 178 -7.17 -3.78 30.53
N GLY A 179 -7.25 -2.72 31.35
CA GLY A 179 -6.12 -1.83 31.62
C GLY A 179 -5.93 -0.72 30.58
N LEU A 180 -6.89 -0.51 29.68
CA LEU A 180 -6.87 0.60 28.74
C LEU A 180 -7.07 1.92 29.49
N VAL A 181 -6.07 2.80 29.43
CA VAL A 181 -6.10 4.12 30.09
C VAL A 181 -6.67 5.20 29.17
N ALA A 182 -6.35 5.12 27.88
CA ALA A 182 -6.84 6.04 26.85
C ALA A 182 -6.94 5.33 25.51
N LEU A 183 -7.85 5.80 24.64
CA LEU A 183 -7.98 5.37 23.26
C LEU A 183 -7.81 6.60 22.36
N GLU A 184 -6.81 6.55 21.49
CA GLU A 184 -6.67 7.52 20.41
C GLU A 184 -7.02 6.85 19.09
N ALA A 185 -7.98 7.42 18.37
CA ALA A 185 -8.42 6.94 17.08
C ALA A 185 -7.88 7.85 15.98
N LEU A 186 -6.90 7.36 15.22
CA LEU A 186 -6.39 8.05 14.04
C LEU A 186 -7.13 7.53 12.80
N GLN A 187 -7.84 8.41 12.11
CA GLN A 187 -8.47 8.09 10.84
C GLN A 187 -7.90 8.97 9.73
N TYR A 188 -7.37 8.35 8.67
CA TYR A 188 -6.94 9.05 7.48
C TYR A 188 -7.87 8.74 6.32
N ASN A 189 -8.51 9.79 5.80
CA ASN A 189 -9.27 9.76 4.56
C ASN A 189 -8.60 10.71 3.57
N PRO A 190 -7.56 10.27 2.84
CA PRO A 190 -6.85 11.13 1.91
C PRO A 190 -7.82 11.58 0.80
N SER A 191 -8.28 12.82 0.90
CA SER A 191 -9.18 13.45 -0.06
C SER A 191 -8.71 14.87 -0.33
N LEU A 192 -8.78 15.28 -1.59
CA LEU A 192 -8.58 16.68 -1.98
C LEU A 192 -9.79 17.56 -1.62
N GLU A 193 -10.91 16.95 -1.24
CA GLU A 193 -12.13 17.63 -0.83
C GLU A 193 -12.26 17.59 0.70
N SER A 194 -12.68 18.70 1.31
CA SER A 194 -12.98 18.73 2.74
C SER A 194 -14.17 17.83 3.07
N ARG A 195 -14.05 17.01 4.12
CA ARG A 195 -15.09 16.08 4.57
C ARG A 195 -15.32 16.23 6.06
N ARG A 196 -16.58 16.12 6.48
CA ARG A 196 -16.96 15.99 7.89
C ARG A 196 -16.99 14.52 8.26
N VAL A 197 -16.21 14.14 9.27
CA VAL A 197 -16.19 12.79 9.85
C VAL A 197 -16.75 12.91 11.25
N GLU A 198 -17.59 11.94 11.65
CA GLU A 198 -18.09 11.82 13.02
C GLU A 198 -17.64 10.46 13.57
N HIS A 199 -17.04 10.48 14.75
CA HIS A 199 -16.61 9.27 15.46
C HIS A 199 -17.58 9.02 16.60
N ARG A 200 -18.10 7.79 16.68
CA ARG A 200 -19.02 7.38 17.75
C ARG A 200 -18.49 6.14 18.44
N LEU A 201 -18.39 6.21 19.76
CA LEU A 201 -18.23 5.03 20.61
C LEU A 201 -19.63 4.50 20.92
N VAL A 202 -19.83 3.21 20.73
CA VAL A 202 -21.14 2.57 20.87
C VAL A 202 -21.02 1.38 21.82
N ASP A 203 -21.97 1.25 22.75
CA ASP A 203 -22.06 0.05 23.59
C ASP A 203 -22.34 -1.17 22.70
N ALA A 204 -21.57 -2.24 22.90
CA ALA A 204 -21.62 -3.41 22.03
C ALA A 204 -22.98 -4.15 22.13
N THR A 205 -23.65 -4.09 23.27
CA THR A 205 -24.89 -4.81 23.56
C THR A 205 -26.11 -3.96 23.21
N SER A 206 -26.22 -2.76 23.77
CA SER A 206 -27.39 -1.88 23.60
C SER A 206 -27.35 -1.09 22.30
N ARG A 207 -26.18 -1.02 21.63
CA ARG A 207 -25.94 -0.18 20.45
C ARG A 207 -26.18 1.32 20.70
N THR A 208 -26.23 1.75 21.96
CA THR A 208 -26.37 3.16 22.31
C THR A 208 -25.04 3.88 22.20
N ILE A 209 -25.07 5.14 21.75
CA ILE A 209 -23.89 6.00 21.69
C ILE A 209 -23.44 6.32 23.12
N VAL A 210 -22.19 6.00 23.42
CA VAL A 210 -21.52 6.27 24.70
C VAL A 210 -20.74 7.58 24.63
N ALA A 211 -20.14 7.88 23.48
CA ALA A 211 -19.45 9.14 23.20
C ALA A 211 -19.51 9.46 21.70
N ALA A 212 -19.50 10.75 21.33
CA ALA A 212 -19.45 11.21 19.95
C ALA A 212 -18.52 12.42 19.79
N HIS A 213 -17.72 12.45 18.73
CA HIS A 213 -16.77 13.51 18.38
C HIS A 213 -16.85 13.88 16.90
#